data_AF-A0A950GS69-F1
#
_entry.id   AF-A0A950GS69-F1
#
_cell.length_a   1.000
_cell.length_b   1.000
_cell.length_c   1.000
_cell.angle_alpha   90.00
_cell.angle_beta   90.00
_cell.angle_gamma   90.00
#
_symmetry.space_group_name_H-M   'P 1'
#
loop_
_entity.id
_entity.type
_entity.pdbx_description
1 polymer ?
#
loop_
_entity_poly.entity_id
_entity_poly.type
_entity_poly.pdbx_seq_one_letter_code
_entity_poly.pdbx_strand_id
1 'polypeptide(L)'
;MDEERQELLDSIDECQRLVEELGPALRASRRYHRTFRSRIERGESVVDALTAIPTGDLRRGMTQLMADIEAARHRVRRATIALGLEEGMSIGELGRLWGFSRQLAARYAKEVRDVDGASKAS
;
A
#
# COMPACT_ATOMS: atom_id res chain seq x y z
N MET A 1 23.83 7.20 4.51
CA MET A 1 24.17 5.81 4.92
C MET A 1 23.31 5.27 6.06
N ASP A 2 23.30 5.83 7.28
CA ASP A 2 22.46 5.30 8.38
C ASP A 2 21.00 5.77 8.29
N GLU A 3 20.76 7.01 7.82
CA GLU A 3 19.42 7.62 7.76
C GLU A 3 18.57 7.02 6.61
N GLU A 4 19.10 6.93 5.39
CA GLU A 4 18.41 6.34 4.23
C GLU A 4 18.14 4.84 4.43
N ARG A 5 19.05 4.15 5.11
CA ARG A 5 18.86 2.75 5.48
C ARG A 5 17.76 2.60 6.53
N GLN A 6 17.72 3.48 7.53
CA GLN A 6 16.66 3.47 8.54
C GLN A 6 15.30 3.81 7.91
N GLU A 7 15.22 4.81 7.03
CA GLU A 7 13.99 5.17 6.32
C GLU A 7 13.45 4.00 5.47
N LEU A 8 14.34 3.25 4.82
CA LEU A 8 13.95 2.03 4.10
C LEU A 8 13.37 0.97 5.04
N LEU A 9 14.02 0.71 6.18
CA LEU A 9 13.55 -0.27 7.16
C LEU A 9 12.18 0.14 7.73
N ASP A 10 12.03 1.40 8.14
CA ASP A 10 10.77 1.94 8.67
C ASP A 10 9.63 1.83 7.64
N SER A 11 9.93 2.12 6.37
CA SER A 11 8.97 1.99 5.27
C SER A 11 8.57 0.53 5.02
N ILE A 12 9.51 -0.42 5.17
CA ILE A 12 9.23 -1.85 5.04
C ILE A 12 8.33 -2.31 6.18
N ASP A 13 8.66 -1.95 7.42
CA ASP A 13 7.90 -2.33 8.61
C ASP A 13 6.46 -1.79 8.55
N GLU A 14 6.29 -0.53 8.12
CA GLU A 14 4.97 0.04 7.91
C GLU A 14 4.17 -0.72 6.84
N CYS A 15 4.80 -1.02 5.70
CA CYS A 15 4.17 -1.79 4.63
C CYS A 15 3.79 -3.19 5.09
N GLN A 16 4.62 -3.85 5.89
CA GLN A 16 4.36 -5.19 6.44
C GLN A 16 3.16 -5.15 7.39
N ARG A 17 3.13 -4.21 8.33
CA ARG A 17 1.98 -4.03 9.25
C ARG A 17 0.67 -3.86 8.50
N LEU A 18 0.64 -3.01 7.48
CA LEU A 18 -0.58 -2.78 6.67
C LEU A 18 -1.00 -4.03 5.87
N VAL A 19 -0.03 -4.80 5.36
CA VAL A 19 -0.31 -6.07 4.69
C VAL A 19 -0.87 -7.11 5.67
N GLU A 20 -0.37 -7.14 6.91
CA GLU A 20 -0.90 -8.03 7.96
C GLU A 20 -2.34 -7.69 8.32
N GLU A 21 -2.71 -6.41 8.34
CA GLU A 21 -4.09 -5.93 8.56
C GLU A 21 -5.05 -6.36 7.43
N LEU A 22 -4.54 -6.63 6.21
CA LEU A 22 -5.37 -7.07 5.09
C LEU A 22 -5.98 -8.45 5.34
N GLY A 23 -5.27 -9.34 6.04
CA GLY A 23 -5.76 -10.68 6.36
C GLY A 23 -7.09 -10.66 7.13
N PRO A 24 -7.17 -10.01 8.31
CA PRO A 24 -8.42 -9.77 9.02
C PRO A 24 -9.52 -9.12 8.17
N ALA A 25 -9.19 -8.09 7.38
CA ALA A 25 -10.16 -7.39 6.54
C ALA A 25 -10.78 -8.32 5.48
N LEU A 26 -9.97 -9.13 4.79
CA LEU A 26 -10.43 -10.12 3.82
C LEU A 26 -11.30 -11.21 4.48
N ARG A 27 -10.94 -11.66 5.69
CA ARG A 27 -11.76 -12.61 6.45
C ARG A 27 -13.12 -12.02 6.82
N ALA A 28 -13.16 -10.77 7.27
CA ALA A 28 -14.41 -10.06 7.57
C ALA A 28 -15.29 -9.90 6.33
N SER A 29 -14.70 -9.48 5.20
CA SER A 29 -15.39 -9.38 3.91
C SER A 29 -15.97 -10.72 3.46
N ARG A 30 -15.21 -11.82 3.57
CA ARG A 30 -15.69 -13.17 3.23
C ARG A 30 -16.85 -13.61 4.14
N ARG A 31 -16.78 -13.31 5.44
CA ARG A 31 -17.87 -13.60 6.39
C ARG A 31 -19.12 -12.82 6.03
N TYR A 32 -18.99 -11.53 5.71
CA TYR A 32 -20.09 -10.69 5.23
C TYR A 32 -20.78 -11.30 4.01
N HIS A 33 -20.04 -11.61 2.94
CA HIS A 33 -20.63 -12.16 1.72
C HIS A 33 -21.33 -13.50 1.97
N ARG A 34 -20.78 -14.35 2.85
CA ARG A 34 -21.40 -15.62 3.23
C ARG A 34 -22.71 -15.41 4.00
N THR A 35 -22.74 -14.49 4.95
CA THR A 35 -23.96 -14.14 5.68
C THR A 35 -25.01 -13.51 4.77
N PHE A 36 -24.61 -12.55 3.95
CA PHE A 36 -25.49 -11.88 2.99
C PHE A 36 -26.13 -12.89 2.04
N ARG A 37 -25.32 -13.75 1.41
CA ARG A 37 -25.81 -14.85 0.57
C ARG A 37 -26.83 -15.73 1.30
N SER A 38 -26.52 -16.16 2.52
CA SER A 38 -27.38 -17.02 3.31
C SER A 38 -28.73 -16.38 3.66
N ARG A 39 -28.79 -15.05 3.80
CA ARG A 39 -30.05 -14.31 4.03
C ARG A 39 -30.91 -14.26 2.76
N ILE A 40 -30.28 -13.95 1.62
CA ILE A 40 -30.96 -13.97 0.33
C ILE A 40 -31.50 -15.36 -0.01
N GLU A 41 -30.73 -16.43 0.25
CA GLU A 41 -31.18 -17.81 0.06
C GLU A 41 -32.38 -18.20 0.94
N ARG A 42 -32.60 -17.52 2.06
CA ARG A 42 -33.78 -17.70 2.93
C ARG A 42 -34.99 -16.87 2.49
N GLY A 43 -34.88 -16.10 1.41
CA GLY A 43 -35.95 -15.25 0.91
C GLY A 43 -36.05 -13.89 1.59
N GLU A 44 -35.07 -13.48 2.39
CA GLU A 44 -35.01 -12.11 2.92
C GLU A 44 -34.86 -11.10 1.77
N SER A 45 -35.43 -9.90 1.94
CA SER A 45 -35.24 -8.83 0.98
C SER A 45 -33.78 -8.35 1.01
N VAL A 46 -33.30 -7.79 -0.11
CA VAL A 46 -31.95 -7.20 -0.19
C VAL A 46 -31.77 -6.08 0.84
N VAL A 47 -32.81 -5.31 1.10
CA VAL A 47 -32.78 -4.20 2.07
C VAL A 47 -32.57 -4.74 3.49
N ASP A 48 -33.32 -5.76 3.88
CA ASP A 48 -33.19 -6.38 5.21
C ASP A 48 -31.83 -7.07 5.36
N ALA A 49 -31.37 -7.76 4.31
CA ALA A 49 -30.08 -8.42 4.32
C ALA A 49 -28.90 -7.43 4.40
N LEU A 50 -29.00 -6.26 3.75
CA LEU A 50 -27.99 -5.20 3.78
C LEU A 50 -27.97 -4.45 5.13
N THR A 51 -29.14 -4.17 5.70
CA THR A 51 -29.25 -3.48 7.00
C THR A 51 -28.80 -4.33 8.17
N ALA A 52 -28.84 -5.66 8.03
CA ALA A 52 -28.39 -6.58 9.06
C ALA A 52 -26.86 -6.69 9.22
N ILE A 53 -26.07 -6.01 8.38
CA ILE A 53 -24.60 -6.10 8.39
C ILE A 53 -23.99 -4.70 8.16
N PRO A 54 -22.88 -4.32 8.83
CA PRO A 54 -22.21 -3.02 8.61
C PRO A 54 -21.44 -2.97 7.28
N THR A 55 -22.16 -3.12 6.17
CA THR A 55 -21.61 -3.23 4.80
C THR A 55 -20.80 -1.99 4.40
N GLY A 56 -21.27 -0.80 4.81
CA GLY A 56 -20.60 0.46 4.51
C GLY A 56 -19.22 0.57 5.15
N ASP A 57 -19.10 0.19 6.42
CA ASP A 57 -17.84 0.25 7.17
C ASP A 57 -16.83 -0.76 6.66
N LEU A 58 -17.28 -2.01 6.41
CA LEU A 58 -16.41 -3.05 5.86
C LEU A 58 -15.85 -2.67 4.49
N ARG A 59 -16.70 -2.11 3.61
CA ARG A 59 -16.26 -1.64 2.29
C ARG A 59 -15.25 -0.50 2.41
N ARG A 60 -15.57 0.53 3.19
CA ARG A 60 -14.69 1.70 3.37
C ARG A 60 -13.35 1.29 3.96
N GLY A 61 -13.35 0.47 5.00
CA GLY A 61 -12.13 -0.01 5.64
C GLY A 61 -11.22 -0.78 4.67
N MET A 62 -11.79 -1.69 3.86
CA MET A 62 -11.00 -2.44 2.88
C MET A 62 -10.45 -1.55 1.76
N THR A 63 -11.24 -0.61 1.25
CA THR A 63 -10.76 0.35 0.24
C THR A 63 -9.64 1.23 0.79
N GLN A 64 -9.81 1.76 2.00
CA GLN A 64 -8.79 2.59 2.64
C GLN A 64 -7.50 1.80 2.86
N LEU A 65 -7.60 0.59 3.41
CA LEU A 65 -6.44 -0.25 3.66
C LEU A 65 -5.65 -0.60 2.38
N MET A 66 -6.34 -0.87 1.27
CA MET A 66 -5.66 -1.08 -0.01
C MET A 66 -4.95 0.18 -0.52
N ALA A 67 -5.54 1.36 -0.32
CA ALA A 67 -4.90 2.63 -0.66
C ALA A 67 -3.65 2.87 0.21
N ASP A 68 -3.74 2.59 1.51
CA ASP A 68 -2.62 2.75 2.45
C ASP A 68 -1.47 1.79 2.12
N ILE A 69 -1.78 0.54 1.76
CA ILE A 69 -0.77 -0.43 1.29
C ILE A 69 -0.06 0.07 0.04
N GLU A 70 -0.78 0.63 -0.95
CA GLU A 70 -0.12 1.14 -2.15
C GLU A 70 0.75 2.37 -1.85
N ALA A 71 0.29 3.25 -0.95
CA ALA A 71 1.10 4.38 -0.47
C ALA A 71 2.38 3.91 0.24
N ALA A 72 2.29 2.89 1.10
CA ALA A 72 3.45 2.32 1.78
C ALA A 72 4.42 1.64 0.81
N ARG A 73 3.91 0.85 -0.15
CA ARG A 73 4.74 0.27 -1.23
C ARG A 73 5.44 1.34 -2.06
N HIS A 74 4.77 2.45 -2.32
CA HIS A 74 5.37 3.60 -2.99
C HIS A 74 6.51 4.20 -2.16
N ARG A 75 6.35 4.36 -0.84
CA ARG A 75 7.44 4.79 0.07
C ARG A 75 8.63 3.83 0.05
N VAL A 76 8.39 2.52 0.16
CA VAL A 76 9.45 1.50 0.06
C VAL A 76 10.25 1.63 -1.24
N ARG A 77 9.57 1.77 -2.38
CA ARG A 77 10.22 1.94 -3.69
C ARG A 77 11.08 3.21 -3.74
N ARG A 78 10.57 4.32 -3.20
CA ARG A 78 11.33 5.59 -3.14
C ARG A 78 12.58 5.46 -2.27
N ALA A 79 12.45 4.94 -1.05
CA ALA A 79 13.58 4.73 -0.14
C ALA A 79 14.62 3.77 -0.73
N THR A 80 14.16 2.68 -1.37
CA THR A 80 15.05 1.72 -2.06
C THR A 80 15.82 2.39 -3.20
N ILE A 81 15.15 3.24 -3.98
CA ILE A 81 15.80 3.97 -5.08
C ILE A 81 16.78 5.02 -4.55
N ALA A 82 16.44 5.72 -3.47
CA ALA A 82 17.35 6.67 -2.82
C ALA A 82 18.64 5.98 -2.36
N LEU A 83 18.52 4.93 -1.53
CA LEU A 83 19.65 4.18 -1.02
C LEU A 83 20.47 3.53 -2.15
N GLY A 84 19.81 2.95 -3.14
CA GLY A 84 20.51 2.33 -4.27
C GLY A 84 21.30 3.34 -5.12
N LEU A 85 20.80 4.57 -5.29
CA LEU A 85 21.55 5.64 -5.95
C LEU A 85 22.77 6.08 -5.11
N GLU A 86 22.63 6.16 -3.79
CA GLU A 86 23.75 6.44 -2.86
C GLU A 86 24.81 5.33 -2.92
N GLU A 87 24.38 4.08 -3.00
CA GLU A 87 25.24 2.89 -3.17
C GLU A 87 25.83 2.78 -4.60
N GLY A 88 25.59 3.77 -5.47
CA GLY A 88 26.23 3.91 -6.78
C GLY A 88 25.51 3.20 -7.94
N MET A 89 24.32 2.66 -7.71
CA MET A 89 23.53 2.03 -8.77
C MET A 89 22.97 3.07 -9.74
N SER A 90 22.90 2.75 -11.02
CA SER A 90 22.22 3.61 -11.99
C SER A 90 20.69 3.45 -11.92
N ILE A 91 19.96 4.51 -12.30
CA ILE A 91 18.49 4.47 -12.48
C ILE A 91 18.07 3.32 -13.42
N GLY A 92 18.87 3.01 -14.42
CA GLY A 92 18.61 1.91 -15.35
C GLY A 92 18.71 0.53 -14.70
N GLU A 93 19.69 0.31 -13.82
CA GLU A 93 19.84 -0.93 -13.06
C GLU A 93 18.72 -1.09 -12.04
N LEU A 94 18.41 -0.03 -11.28
CA LEU A 94 17.32 -0.01 -10.33
C LEU A 94 15.97 -0.31 -10.99
N GLY A 95 15.70 0.32 -12.15
CA GLY A 95 14.49 0.04 -12.92
C GLY A 95 14.39 -1.42 -13.36
N ARG A 96 15.49 -2.00 -13.87
CA ARG A 96 15.51 -3.42 -14.28
C ARG A 96 15.25 -4.37 -13.13
N LEU A 97 15.89 -4.17 -11.97
CA LEU A 97 15.74 -5.05 -10.80
C LEU A 97 14.33 -5.00 -10.21
N TRP A 98 13.69 -3.83 -10.23
CA TRP A 98 12.30 -3.67 -9.80
C TRP A 98 11.27 -4.15 -10.83
N GLY A 99 11.68 -4.45 -12.07
CA GLY A 99 10.76 -4.77 -13.17
C GLY A 99 10.01 -3.55 -13.70
N PHE A 100 10.55 -2.34 -13.52
CA PHE A 100 9.99 -1.08 -14.01
C PHE A 100 10.59 -0.64 -15.34
N SER A 101 9.87 0.24 -16.04
CA SER A 101 10.49 1.01 -17.12
C SER A 101 11.51 2.00 -16.56
N ARG A 102 12.51 2.36 -17.37
CA ARG A 102 13.49 3.40 -17.02
C ARG A 102 12.82 4.74 -16.69
N GLN A 103 11.71 5.07 -17.38
CA GLN A 103 10.95 6.30 -17.13
C GLN A 103 10.31 6.31 -15.74
N LEU A 104 9.75 5.17 -15.31
CA LEU A 104 9.15 5.05 -13.98
C LEU A 104 10.23 5.12 -12.89
N ALA A 105 11.38 4.47 -13.07
CA ALA A 105 12.52 4.58 -12.16
C ALA A 105 13.05 6.02 -12.07
N ALA A 106 13.10 6.74 -13.20
CA ALA A 106 13.49 8.15 -13.22
C ALA A 106 12.50 9.05 -12.47
N ARG A 107 11.20 8.74 -12.51
CA ARG A 107 10.18 9.47 -11.74
C ARG A 107 10.41 9.33 -10.25
N TYR A 108 10.64 8.11 -9.75
CA TYR A 108 10.97 7.89 -8.35
C TYR A 108 12.26 8.59 -7.93
N ALA A 109 13.31 8.53 -8.76
CA ALA A 109 14.55 9.24 -8.49
C ALA A 109 14.36 10.77 -8.42
N LYS A 110 13.45 11.33 -9.23
CA LYS A 110 13.08 12.73 -9.16
C LYS A 110 12.33 13.05 -7.85
N GLU A 111 11.35 12.24 -7.48
CA GLU A 111 10.56 12.41 -6.25
C GLU A 111 11.45 12.37 -4.99
N VAL A 112 12.52 11.58 -4.98
CA VAL A 112 13.52 11.59 -3.90
C VAL A 112 14.21 12.97 -3.83
N ARG A 113 14.73 13.45 -4.96
CA ARG A 113 15.43 14.76 -5.04
C ARG A 113 14.54 15.94 -4.66
N ASP A 114 13.27 15.90 -5.02
CA ASP A 114 12.30 16.95 -4.71
C ASP A 114 12.01 17.01 -3.19
N VAL A 115 12.06 15.87 -2.47
CA VAL A 115 11.91 15.82 -1.00
C VAL A 115 13.19 16.29 -0.29
N ASP A 116 14.37 15.89 -0.76
CA ASP A 116 15.64 16.37 -0.20
C ASP A 116 15.78 17.90 -0.34
N GLY A 117 15.32 18.45 -1.46
CA GLY A 117 15.30 19.89 -1.72
C GLY A 117 14.36 20.66 -0.80
N ALA A 118 13.22 20.08 -0.43
CA ALA A 118 12.27 20.68 0.51
C ALA A 118 12.76 20.64 1.96
N SER A 119 13.44 19.55 2.35
CA SER A 119 14.00 19.37 3.71
C SER A 119 15.16 20.33 4.00
N LYS A 120 15.94 20.72 2.98
CA LYS A 120 17.04 21.70 3.11
C LYS A 120 16.61 23.17 3.04
N ALA A 121 15.36 23.44 2.67
CA ALA A 121 14.81 24.78 2.52
C ALA A 121 13.94 25.25 3.71
N SER A 122 13.76 24.38 4.71
CA SER A 122 13.06 24.66 5.98
C SER A 122 14.06 24.74 7.14
#